data_AF-A0A2N0P4M1-F1
#
_entry.id   AF-A0A2N0P4M1-F1
#
_cell.length_a   1.000
_cell.length_b   1.000
_cell.length_c   1.000
_cell.angle_alpha   90.00
_cell.angle_beta   90.00
_cell.angle_gamma   90.00
#
_symmetry.space_group_name_H-M   'P 1'
#
loop_
_entity.id
_entity.type
_entity.pdbx_description
1 polymer ?
#
loop_
_entity_poly.entity_id
_entity_poly.type
_entity_poly.pdbx_seq_one_letter_code
_entity_poly.pdbx_strand_id
1 'polypeptide(L)'
;MLRYNADTERWRRRHAGCIRQAQNWQRQYRISQTQVQAQAQNILNLQQQILALQNNPPNMATIQDVMHTISPGLAQLPFYDGQEPPDSYYQKLRAVNEMARPLAFAGFNAAMRCNVMKNKMSGRFIPVPVNNPYNGNAAINTEPEFLNWLQGKYRDVMVGTNQ
;
A
#
# COMPACT_ATOMS: atom_id res chain seq x y z
N MET A 1 -46.07 -76.52 -6.12
CA MET A 1 -45.06 -75.88 -5.24
C MET A 1 -44.15 -74.85 -5.93
N LEU A 2 -43.83 -74.96 -7.23
CA LEU A 2 -42.90 -74.04 -7.91
C LEU A 2 -43.36 -72.57 -8.02
N ARG A 3 -44.66 -72.28 -8.18
CA ARG A 3 -45.18 -70.91 -8.33
C ARG A 3 -45.12 -70.07 -7.05
N TYR A 4 -45.37 -70.69 -5.89
CA TYR A 4 -45.31 -70.02 -4.58
C TYR A 4 -43.89 -69.51 -4.25
N ASN A 5 -42.85 -70.26 -4.61
CA ASN A 5 -41.46 -69.84 -4.41
C ASN A 5 -41.08 -68.66 -5.32
N ALA A 6 -41.54 -68.66 -6.57
CA ALA A 6 -41.26 -67.58 -7.52
C ALA A 6 -41.89 -66.23 -7.10
N ASP A 7 -43.15 -66.24 -6.64
CA ASP A 7 -43.81 -65.02 -6.15
C ASP A 7 -43.18 -64.50 -4.85
N THR A 8 -42.80 -65.40 -3.95
CA THR A 8 -42.12 -65.05 -2.70
C THR A 8 -40.74 -64.43 -2.94
N GLU A 9 -39.98 -64.95 -3.90
CA GLU A 9 -38.70 -64.35 -4.32
C GLU A 9 -38.89 -63.00 -5.02
N ARG A 10 -39.90 -62.88 -5.87
CA ARG A 10 -40.25 -61.62 -6.54
C ARG A 10 -40.65 -60.53 -5.54
N TRP A 11 -41.38 -60.90 -4.48
CA TRP A 11 -41.73 -59.99 -3.39
C TRP A 11 -40.49 -59.59 -2.58
N ARG A 12 -39.62 -60.55 -2.21
CA ARG A 12 -38.35 -60.26 -1.52
C ARG A 12 -37.44 -59.32 -2.31
N ARG A 13 -37.29 -59.51 -3.63
CA ARG A 13 -36.49 -58.63 -4.49
C ARG A 13 -37.07 -57.22 -4.58
N ARG A 14 -38.40 -57.09 -4.72
CA ARG A 14 -39.07 -55.77 -4.72
C ARG A 14 -38.92 -55.07 -3.37
N HIS A 15 -39.12 -55.78 -2.26
CA HIS A 15 -38.97 -55.24 -0.91
C HIS A 15 -37.53 -54.77 -0.65
N ALA A 16 -36.53 -55.58 -1.01
CA ALA A 16 -35.12 -55.20 -0.92
C ALA A 16 -34.78 -53.99 -1.82
N GLY A 17 -35.40 -53.88 -3.00
CA GLY A 17 -35.29 -52.72 -3.88
C GLY A 17 -35.79 -51.42 -3.22
N CYS A 18 -36.97 -51.46 -2.60
CA CYS A 18 -37.53 -50.30 -1.89
C CYS A 18 -36.65 -49.86 -0.71
N ILE A 19 -36.10 -50.80 0.07
CA ILE A 19 -35.20 -50.50 1.18
C ILE A 19 -33.93 -49.80 0.68
N ARG A 20 -33.31 -50.34 -0.39
CA ARG A 20 -32.10 -49.74 -1.00
C ARG A 20 -32.38 -48.33 -1.53
N GLN A 21 -33.54 -48.12 -2.15
CA GLN A 21 -33.93 -46.81 -2.65
C GLN A 21 -34.08 -45.81 -1.49
N ALA A 22 -34.75 -46.18 -0.39
CA ALA A 22 -34.89 -45.34 0.79
C ALA A 22 -33.53 -44.99 1.43
N GLN A 23 -32.63 -45.97 1.55
CA GLN A 23 -31.26 -45.75 2.05
C GLN A 23 -30.47 -44.79 1.16
N ASN A 24 -30.60 -44.92 -0.17
CA ASN A 24 -29.96 -44.01 -1.13
C ASN A 24 -30.47 -42.57 -0.98
N TRP A 25 -31.78 -42.37 -0.87
CA TRP A 25 -32.37 -41.04 -0.63
C TRP A 25 -31.88 -40.44 0.69
N GLN A 26 -31.85 -41.23 1.77
CA GLN A 26 -31.37 -40.77 3.06
C GLN A 26 -29.89 -40.36 3.00
N ARG A 27 -29.06 -41.14 2.30
CA ARG A 27 -27.65 -40.81 2.08
C ARG A 27 -27.48 -39.52 1.28
N GLN A 28 -28.22 -39.38 0.18
CA GLN A 28 -28.18 -38.17 -0.64
C GLN A 28 -28.61 -36.93 0.14
N TYR A 29 -29.67 -37.05 0.95
CA TYR A 29 -30.12 -35.96 1.82
C TYR A 29 -29.05 -35.53 2.81
N ARG A 30 -28.39 -36.49 3.50
CA ARG A 30 -27.29 -36.19 4.42
C ARG A 30 -26.13 -35.50 3.72
N ILE A 31 -25.74 -35.98 2.54
CA ILE A 31 -24.68 -35.36 1.74
C ILE A 31 -25.05 -33.92 1.36
N SER A 32 -26.29 -33.69 0.91
CA SER A 32 -26.78 -32.35 0.59
C SER A 32 -26.75 -31.42 1.80
N GLN A 33 -27.16 -31.90 2.99
CA GLN A 33 -27.12 -31.13 4.22
C GLN A 33 -25.67 -30.76 4.61
N THR A 34 -24.74 -31.71 4.54
CA THR A 34 -23.32 -31.43 4.79
C THR A 34 -22.74 -30.43 3.79
N GLN A 35 -23.13 -30.50 2.52
CA GLN A 35 -22.72 -29.52 1.51
C GLN A 35 -23.24 -28.12 1.82
N VAL A 36 -24.51 -27.98 2.21
CA VAL A 36 -25.10 -26.69 2.61
C VAL A 36 -24.38 -26.12 3.83
N GLN A 37 -24.08 -26.95 4.83
CA GLN A 37 -23.32 -26.51 6.02
C GLN A 37 -21.91 -26.03 5.64
N ALA A 38 -21.20 -26.77 4.79
CA ALA A 38 -19.88 -26.38 4.32
C ALA A 38 -19.93 -25.06 3.51
N GLN A 39 -20.96 -24.88 2.67
CA GLN A 39 -21.17 -23.64 1.92
C GLN A 39 -21.49 -22.47 2.85
N ALA A 40 -22.34 -22.66 3.85
CA ALA A 40 -22.65 -21.63 4.85
C ALA A 40 -21.39 -21.20 5.61
N GLN A 41 -20.54 -22.16 5.99
CA GLN A 41 -19.25 -21.85 6.62
C GLN A 41 -18.32 -21.07 5.68
N ASN A 42 -18.24 -21.45 4.41
CA ASN A 42 -17.45 -20.72 3.42
C ASN A 42 -17.96 -19.28 3.24
N ILE A 43 -19.28 -19.08 3.19
CA ILE A 43 -19.89 -17.74 3.10
C ILE A 43 -19.49 -16.89 4.31
N LEU A 44 -19.59 -17.44 5.53
CA LEU A 44 -19.18 -16.72 6.74
C LEU A 44 -17.69 -16.36 6.71
N ASN A 45 -16.82 -17.29 6.31
CA ASN A 45 -15.38 -17.04 6.20
C ASN A 45 -15.07 -15.94 5.17
N LEU A 46 -15.73 -15.96 4.02
CA LEU A 46 -15.56 -14.94 2.98
C LEU A 46 -16.08 -13.57 3.43
N GLN A 47 -17.23 -13.52 4.11
CA GLN A 47 -17.77 -12.28 4.68
C GLN A 47 -16.82 -11.67 5.72
N GLN A 48 -16.20 -12.50 6.57
CA GLN A 48 -15.18 -12.05 7.52
C GLN A 48 -13.95 -11.46 6.82
N GLN A 49 -13.47 -12.10 5.74
CA GLN A 49 -12.35 -11.58 4.95
C GLN A 49 -12.69 -10.26 4.27
N ILE A 50 -13.90 -10.14 3.70
CA ILE A 50 -14.39 -8.90 3.08
C ILE A 50 -14.42 -7.77 4.12
N LEU A 51 -14.97 -8.03 5.31
CA LEU A 51 -15.02 -7.04 6.39
C LEU A 51 -13.61 -6.59 6.82
N ALA A 52 -12.66 -7.52 6.90
CA ALA A 52 -11.27 -7.20 7.22
C ALA A 52 -10.62 -6.28 6.16
N LEU A 53 -10.86 -6.55 4.87
CA LEU A 53 -10.35 -5.73 3.77
C LEU A 53 -11.02 -4.36 3.68
N GLN A 54 -12.31 -4.26 4.01
CA GLN A 54 -13.03 -2.98 4.06
C GLN A 54 -12.53 -2.07 5.18
N ASN A 55 -12.21 -2.64 6.35
CA ASN A 55 -11.69 -1.89 7.49
C ASN A 55 -10.22 -1.50 7.33
N ASN A 56 -9.48 -2.19 6.46
CA ASN A 56 -8.07 -1.91 6.21
C ASN A 56 -7.79 -1.98 4.70
N PRO A 57 -8.29 -1.01 3.92
CA PRO A 57 -8.10 -1.01 2.48
C PRO A 57 -6.59 -0.92 2.19
N PRO A 58 -6.09 -1.70 1.21
CA PRO A 58 -4.72 -1.56 0.78
C PRO A 58 -4.50 -0.13 0.27
N ASN A 59 -3.38 0.46 0.69
CA ASN A 59 -3.02 1.79 0.22
C ASN A 59 -2.58 1.73 -1.24
N MET A 60 -3.41 2.26 -2.14
CA MET A 60 -3.21 2.22 -3.59
C MET A 60 -2.68 3.54 -4.17
N ALA A 61 -2.17 4.44 -3.32
CA ALA A 61 -1.62 5.70 -3.78
C ALA A 61 -0.49 5.48 -4.80
N THR A 62 -0.45 6.35 -5.79
CA THR A 62 0.55 6.35 -6.86
C THR A 62 1.45 7.58 -6.74
N ILE A 63 2.51 7.62 -7.56
CA ILE A 63 3.32 8.84 -7.67
C ILE A 63 2.51 10.04 -8.19
N GLN A 64 1.47 9.81 -9.01
CA GLN A 64 0.63 10.90 -9.51
C GLN A 64 -0.15 11.55 -8.37
N ASP A 65 -0.68 10.76 -7.43
CA ASP A 65 -1.38 11.27 -6.25
C ASP A 65 -0.44 12.11 -5.39
N VAL A 66 0.78 11.61 -5.15
CA VAL A 66 1.83 12.35 -4.42
C VAL A 66 2.12 13.68 -5.09
N MET A 67 2.39 13.66 -6.40
CA MET A 67 2.70 14.89 -7.14
C MET A 67 1.51 15.86 -7.14
N HIS A 68 0.28 15.37 -7.31
CA HIS A 68 -0.93 16.19 -7.24
C HIS A 68 -1.10 16.83 -5.86
N THR A 69 -0.79 16.11 -4.79
CA THR A 69 -0.85 16.61 -3.41
C THR A 69 0.19 17.69 -3.11
N ILE A 70 1.44 17.52 -3.55
CA ILE A 70 2.53 18.45 -3.18
C ILE A 70 2.71 19.62 -4.16
N SER A 71 2.27 19.46 -5.42
CA SER A 71 2.49 20.47 -6.48
C SER A 71 1.96 21.87 -6.11
N PRO A 72 0.74 22.03 -5.54
CA PRO A 72 0.27 23.35 -5.13
C PRO A 72 1.18 24.02 -4.09
N GLY A 73 1.67 23.25 -3.11
CA GLY A 73 2.61 23.75 -2.10
C GLY A 73 3.94 24.16 -2.70
N LEU A 74 4.48 23.35 -3.63
CA LEU A 74 5.73 23.69 -4.35
C LEU A 74 5.59 24.90 -5.26
N ALA A 75 4.41 25.12 -5.86
CA ALA A 75 4.14 26.25 -6.74
C ALA A 75 4.05 27.58 -5.96
N GLN A 76 3.52 27.54 -4.74
CA GLN A 76 3.43 28.72 -3.87
C GLN A 76 4.79 29.14 -3.29
N LEU A 77 5.72 28.19 -3.13
CA LEU A 77 7.06 28.50 -2.65
C LEU A 77 7.92 29.10 -3.76
N PRO A 78 8.52 30.29 -3.57
CA PRO A 78 9.49 30.82 -4.53
C PRO A 78 10.72 29.89 -4.62
N PHE A 79 11.41 29.89 -5.76
CA PHE A 79 12.71 29.22 -5.86
C PHE A 79 13.71 29.85 -4.90
N TYR A 80 14.59 29.02 -4.31
CA TYR A 80 15.57 29.47 -3.35
C TYR A 80 16.82 30.02 -4.04
N ASP A 81 17.13 31.28 -3.80
CA ASP A 81 18.34 31.96 -4.25
C ASP A 81 19.13 32.59 -3.09
N GLY A 82 18.76 32.27 -1.84
CA GLY A 82 19.36 32.81 -0.63
C GLY A 82 18.51 33.91 0.03
N GLN A 83 17.26 34.10 -0.38
CA GLN A 83 16.36 35.13 0.14
C GLN A 83 16.05 35.03 1.65
N GLU A 84 16.26 33.87 2.28
CA GLU A 84 16.04 33.67 3.71
C GLU A 84 16.98 32.61 4.29
N PRO A 85 17.14 32.51 5.63
CA PRO A 85 18.00 31.50 6.24
C PRO A 85 17.61 30.06 5.87
N PRO A 86 18.58 29.15 5.70
CA PRO A 86 18.36 27.75 5.29
C PRO A 86 17.30 27.01 6.11
N ASP A 87 17.35 27.11 7.44
CA ASP A 87 16.41 26.45 8.34
C ASP A 87 14.97 26.89 8.09
N SER A 88 14.74 28.19 7.87
CA SER A 88 13.41 28.75 7.62
C SER A 88 12.83 28.24 6.30
N TYR A 89 13.62 28.27 5.21
CA TYR A 89 13.17 27.75 3.92
C TYR A 89 12.97 26.23 3.95
N TYR A 90 13.87 25.51 4.62
CA TYR A 90 13.81 24.06 4.77
C TYR A 90 12.52 23.59 5.45
N GLN A 91 12.07 24.26 6.53
CA GLN A 91 10.82 23.88 7.20
C GLN A 91 9.62 23.98 6.26
N LYS A 92 9.60 24.97 5.36
CA LYS A 92 8.53 25.12 4.35
C LYS A 92 8.54 23.98 3.35
N LEU A 93 9.70 23.61 2.83
CA LEU A 93 9.85 22.46 1.94
C LEU A 93 9.45 21.14 2.63
N ARG A 94 9.87 20.97 3.89
CA ARG A 94 9.53 19.80 4.69
C ARG A 94 8.02 19.71 4.91
N ALA A 95 7.36 20.82 5.20
CA ALA A 95 5.91 20.88 5.33
C ALA A 95 5.21 20.41 4.04
N VAL A 96 5.72 20.82 2.87
CA VAL A 96 5.19 20.37 1.57
C VAL A 96 5.38 18.86 1.38
N ASN A 97 6.56 18.30 1.69
CA ASN A 97 6.76 16.85 1.63
C ASN A 97 5.83 16.11 2.61
N GLU A 98 5.59 16.64 3.80
CA GLU A 98 4.69 16.03 4.79
C GLU A 98 3.21 16.03 4.36
N MET A 99 2.80 16.87 3.39
CA MET A 99 1.44 16.82 2.82
C MET A 99 1.13 15.46 2.18
N ALA A 100 2.13 14.76 1.64
CA ALA A 100 1.97 13.44 1.04
C ALA A 100 2.03 12.28 2.06
N ARG A 101 2.27 12.55 3.35
CA ARG A 101 2.36 11.51 4.39
C ARG A 101 1.12 10.62 4.50
N PRO A 102 -0.13 11.14 4.43
CA PRO A 102 -1.33 10.30 4.50
C PRO A 102 -1.45 9.32 3.33
N LEU A 103 -0.82 9.61 2.19
CA LEU A 103 -0.80 8.74 1.02
C LEU A 103 0.08 7.51 1.24
N ALA A 104 0.95 7.49 2.26
CA ALA A 104 1.83 6.38 2.63
C ALA A 104 2.43 5.59 1.44
N PHE A 105 2.77 6.30 0.36
CA PHE A 105 3.33 5.73 -0.86
C PHE A 105 4.82 5.45 -0.65
N ALA A 106 5.20 4.17 -0.69
CA ALA A 106 6.57 3.74 -0.40
C ALA A 106 7.63 4.36 -1.33
N GLY A 107 7.26 4.70 -2.58
CA GLY A 107 8.15 5.34 -3.54
C GLY A 107 8.47 6.81 -3.20
N PHE A 108 7.67 7.48 -2.37
CA PHE A 108 7.96 8.81 -1.85
C PHE A 108 8.90 8.73 -0.63
N ASN A 109 10.00 8.02 -0.82
CA ASN A 109 11.03 7.77 0.19
C ASN A 109 11.94 8.98 0.41
N ALA A 110 12.92 8.85 1.32
CA ALA A 110 13.84 9.92 1.68
C ALA A 110 14.57 10.54 0.47
N ALA A 111 14.96 9.73 -0.52
CA ALA A 111 15.66 10.19 -1.71
C ALA A 111 14.73 11.02 -2.62
N MET A 112 13.49 10.57 -2.84
CA MET A 112 12.51 11.33 -3.63
C MET A 112 12.15 12.65 -2.95
N ARG A 113 11.91 12.62 -1.63
CA ARG A 113 11.68 13.79 -0.79
C ARG A 113 12.83 14.80 -0.89
N CYS A 114 14.07 14.32 -0.82
CA CYS A 114 15.26 15.13 -1.00
C CYS A 114 15.33 15.74 -2.42
N ASN A 115 15.04 14.96 -3.46
CA ASN A 115 15.04 15.47 -4.84
C ASN A 115 14.01 16.58 -5.08
N VAL A 116 12.83 16.47 -4.47
CA VAL A 116 11.83 17.56 -4.49
C VAL A 116 12.41 18.85 -3.92
N MET A 117 13.13 18.78 -2.79
CA MET A 117 13.79 19.94 -2.18
C MET A 117 14.88 20.53 -3.08
N LYS A 118 15.72 19.68 -3.68
CA LYS A 118 16.79 20.11 -4.62
C LYS A 118 16.24 20.87 -5.82
N ASN A 119 15.11 20.42 -6.37
CA ASN A 119 14.47 21.05 -7.53
C ASN A 119 13.95 22.46 -7.25
N LYS A 120 13.92 22.91 -5.99
CA LYS A 120 13.55 24.28 -5.62
C LYS A 120 14.75 25.21 -5.46
N MET A 121 15.97 24.73 -5.65
CA MET A 121 17.16 25.58 -5.64
C MET A 121 17.30 26.35 -6.96
N SER A 122 17.88 27.55 -6.89
CA SER A 122 18.16 28.42 -8.03
C SER A 122 19.40 29.30 -7.79
N GLY A 123 19.78 30.09 -8.79
CA GLY A 123 20.89 31.04 -8.69
C GLY A 123 22.22 30.38 -8.29
N ARG A 124 22.84 30.87 -7.20
CA ARG A 124 24.15 30.37 -6.71
C ARG A 124 24.06 29.05 -5.93
N PHE A 125 22.84 28.54 -5.74
CA PHE A 125 22.57 27.27 -5.07
C PHE A 125 22.34 26.11 -6.06
N ILE A 126 22.50 26.34 -7.36
CA ILE A 126 22.52 25.30 -8.38
C ILE A 126 23.90 25.23 -9.09
N PRO A 127 24.34 24.05 -9.54
CA PRO A 127 23.70 22.75 -9.29
C PRO A 127 23.87 22.31 -7.83
N VAL A 128 22.88 21.55 -7.31
CA VAL A 128 23.05 20.84 -6.04
C VAL A 128 23.96 19.64 -6.31
N PRO A 129 25.10 19.49 -5.61
CA PRO A 129 26.01 18.38 -5.83
C PRO A 129 25.39 17.04 -5.40
N VAL A 130 25.96 15.94 -5.89
CA VAL A 130 25.54 14.58 -5.47
C VAL A 130 25.99 14.30 -4.03
N ASN A 131 27.21 14.72 -3.68
CA ASN A 131 27.83 14.52 -2.39
C ASN A 131 28.01 15.86 -1.66
N ASN A 132 27.87 15.85 -0.34
CA ASN A 132 27.97 17.03 0.50
C ASN A 132 29.44 17.35 0.84
N PRO A 133 30.02 18.44 0.30
CA PRO A 133 31.39 18.84 0.62
C PRO A 133 31.54 19.30 2.08
N TYR A 134 30.45 19.64 2.78
CA TYR A 134 30.47 20.13 4.15
C TYR A 134 30.32 19.01 5.20
N ASN A 135 30.12 17.76 4.77
CA ASN A 135 29.91 16.62 5.67
C ASN A 135 30.54 15.33 5.12
N GLY A 136 31.87 15.29 5.05
CA GLY A 136 32.62 14.07 4.71
C GLY A 136 32.29 13.45 3.36
N ASN A 137 31.78 14.22 2.39
CA ASN A 137 31.29 13.74 1.10
C ASN A 137 30.12 12.74 1.17
N ALA A 138 29.29 12.81 2.22
CA ALA A 138 28.06 12.02 2.31
C ALA A 138 27.12 12.30 1.13
N ALA A 139 26.39 11.29 0.63
CA ALA A 139 25.45 11.47 -0.45
C ALA A 139 24.23 12.29 0.00
N ILE A 140 23.87 13.33 -0.75
CA ILE A 140 22.72 14.19 -0.45
C ILE A 140 21.43 13.48 -0.92
N ASN A 141 21.00 12.46 -0.19
CA ASN A 141 19.81 11.67 -0.51
C ASN A 141 18.77 11.63 0.62
N THR A 142 18.95 12.47 1.65
CA THR A 142 18.00 12.63 2.75
C THR A 142 17.75 14.11 3.02
N GLU A 143 16.61 14.43 3.64
CA GLU A 143 16.27 15.81 3.99
C GLU A 143 17.29 16.46 4.97
N PRO A 144 17.76 15.77 6.02
CA PRO A 144 18.77 16.34 6.92
C PRO A 144 20.10 16.62 6.21
N GLU A 145 20.53 15.73 5.32
CA GLU A 145 21.78 15.93 4.58
C GLU A 145 21.67 17.08 3.59
N PHE A 146 20.50 17.25 2.96
CA PHE A 146 20.20 18.41 2.14
C PHE A 146 20.25 19.72 2.95
N LEU A 147 19.67 19.75 4.16
CA LEU A 147 19.74 20.93 5.02
C LEU A 147 21.18 21.26 5.42
N ASN A 148 21.99 20.26 5.79
CA ASN A 148 23.39 20.46 6.13
C ASN A 148 24.17 21.11 4.97
N TRP A 149 23.98 20.58 3.76
CA TRP A 149 24.56 21.17 2.56
C TRP A 149 24.08 22.61 2.34
N LEU A 150 22.77 22.87 2.46
CA LEU A 150 22.19 24.19 2.25
C LEU A 150 22.75 25.22 3.24
N GLN A 151 22.92 24.83 4.51
CA GLN A 151 23.55 25.65 5.56
C GLN A 151 25.01 25.99 5.23
N GLY A 152 25.80 24.99 4.83
CA GLY A 152 27.18 25.21 4.39
C GLY A 152 27.27 26.14 3.18
N LYS A 153 26.48 25.85 2.15
CA LYS A 153 26.45 26.63 0.91
C LYS A 153 26.01 28.08 1.15
N TYR A 154 25.00 28.28 1.99
CA TYR A 154 24.50 29.62 2.34
C TYR A 154 25.58 30.45 3.04
N ARG A 155 26.34 29.85 3.97
CA ARG A 155 27.46 30.54 4.62
C ARG A 155 28.49 31.01 3.60
N ASP A 156 28.89 30.15 2.68
CA ASP A 156 29.87 30.51 1.64
C ASP A 156 29.37 31.63 0.72
N VAL A 157 28.09 31.56 0.34
CA VAL A 157 27.49 32.54 -0.59
C VAL A 157 27.23 33.90 0.07
N MET A 158 26.81 33.91 1.34
CA MET A 158 26.31 35.12 2.00
C MET A 158 27.35 35.80 2.90
N VAL A 159 28.22 35.02 3.54
CA VAL A 159 29.29 35.58 4.39
C VAL A 159 30.54 35.89 3.57
N GLY A 160 30.67 35.27 2.40
CA GLY A 160 31.87 35.33 1.58
C GLY A 160 32.97 34.46 2.18
N THR A 161 33.59 33.61 1.35
CA THR A 161 34.89 33.05 1.70
C THR A 161 35.92 34.16 1.68
N ASN A 162 36.21 34.75 2.84
CA ASN A 162 37.50 35.39 3.09
C ASN A 162 38.55 34.27 3.13
N GLN A 163 39.04 33.87 1.96
CA GLN A 163 40.26 33.09 1.78
C GLN A 163 41.20 33.89 0.89
#